data_AF-A0AAE3C5I9-F1
#
_entry.id   AF-A0AAE3C5I9-F1
#
_cell.length_a   1.000
_cell.length_b   1.000
_cell.length_c   1.000
_cell.angle_alpha   90.00
_cell.angle_beta   90.00
_cell.angle_gamma   90.00
#
_symmetry.space_group_name_H-M   'P 1'
#
loop_
_entity.id
_entity.type
_entity.pdbx_description
1 polymer ?
#
loop_
_entity_poly.entity_id
_entity_poly.type
_entity_poly.pdbx_seq_one_letter_code
_entity_poly.pdbx_strand_id
1 'polypeptide(L)'
;MIHNVYILRRDGLCVLHRKYGSLEVDENLVSGFLSALSDFGKNISGKDLESVIFDDKKFVSLPSEHLIVVSYCDTNDDVVNVLKDIRDAFTQSYGSLQWWNGERGAFQEFLSKLDEIVGRKGKEEIDYRNETEQIFNELKEGKISAKDAVERTLEYYFKKSYKSGK
;
A
#
# COMPACT_ATOMS: atom_id res chain seq x y z
N MET A 1 -14.85 5.91 -7.43
CA MET A 1 -13.48 5.68 -7.87
C MET A 1 -12.66 4.82 -6.88
N ILE A 2 -11.80 3.91 -7.35
CA ILE A 2 -10.76 3.25 -6.51
C ILE A 2 -9.64 4.26 -6.18
N HIS A 3 -9.40 4.56 -4.91
CA HIS A 3 -8.34 5.47 -4.47
C HIS A 3 -7.03 4.73 -4.15
N ASN A 4 -7.08 3.53 -3.55
CA ASN A 4 -5.89 2.73 -3.24
C ASN A 4 -6.20 1.25 -3.34
N VAL A 5 -5.17 0.47 -3.66
CA VAL A 5 -5.18 -0.99 -3.59
C VAL A 5 -4.05 -1.43 -2.66
N TYR A 6 -4.36 -2.37 -1.79
CA TYR A 6 -3.41 -3.02 -0.90
C TYR A 6 -3.48 -4.53 -1.12
N ILE A 7 -2.32 -5.18 -1.14
CA ILE A 7 -2.20 -6.63 -1.02
C ILE A 7 -1.53 -6.88 0.31
N LEU A 8 -2.25 -7.53 1.21
CA LEU A 8 -1.79 -7.84 2.55
C LEU A 8 -1.55 -9.34 2.66
N ARG A 9 -0.53 -9.73 3.40
CA ARG A 9 -0.41 -11.11 3.89
C ARG A 9 -1.35 -11.29 5.07
N ARG A 10 -1.80 -12.52 5.33
CA ARG A 10 -2.76 -12.82 6.41
C ARG A 10 -2.31 -12.40 7.82
N ASP A 11 -1.00 -12.24 8.05
CA ASP A 11 -0.44 -11.70 9.30
C ASP A 11 -0.42 -10.17 9.36
N GLY A 12 -0.97 -9.50 8.36
CA GLY A 12 -1.13 -8.06 8.30
C GLY A 12 0.09 -7.28 7.82
N LEU A 13 1.07 -7.96 7.20
CA LEU A 13 2.12 -7.26 6.47
C LEU A 13 1.60 -6.75 5.12
N CYS A 14 1.87 -5.47 4.84
CA CYS A 14 1.64 -4.90 3.52
C CYS A 14 2.68 -5.44 2.52
N VAL A 15 2.22 -6.27 1.59
CA VAL A 15 3.01 -6.88 0.53
C VAL A 15 3.23 -5.88 -0.59
N LEU A 16 2.15 -5.22 -1.01
CA LEU A 16 2.15 -4.26 -2.10
C LEU A 16 1.08 -3.21 -1.85
N HIS A 17 1.39 -1.97 -2.19
CA HIS A 17 0.47 -0.85 -2.15
C HIS A 17 0.53 -0.10 -3.48
N ARG A 18 -0.64 0.26 -4.02
CA ARG A 18 -0.75 1.11 -5.19
C ARG A 18 -1.79 2.18 -4.97
N LYS A 19 -1.34 3.42 -5.03
CA LYS A 19 -2.18 4.60 -4.88
C LYS A 19 -2.61 5.16 -6.22
N TYR A 20 -3.87 5.54 -6.30
CA TYR A 20 -4.45 6.15 -7.48
C TYR A 20 -5.20 7.47 -7.19
N GLY A 21 -5.69 7.62 -5.96
CA GLY A 21 -6.55 8.72 -5.54
C GLY A 21 -5.92 9.60 -4.47
N SER A 22 -6.76 9.94 -3.49
CA SER A 22 -6.55 11.04 -2.54
C SER A 22 -6.19 10.61 -1.11
N LEU A 23 -6.31 9.34 -0.75
CA LEU A 23 -5.89 8.92 0.61
C LEU A 23 -4.38 9.03 0.70
N GLU A 24 -3.91 9.84 1.64
CA GLU A 24 -2.49 10.05 1.98
C GLU A 24 -2.26 9.50 3.38
N VAL A 25 -2.27 8.17 3.52
CA VAL A 25 -2.06 7.49 4.80
C VAL A 25 -0.98 6.43 4.63
N ASP A 26 -0.12 6.28 5.64
CA ASP A 26 0.91 5.24 5.69
C ASP A 26 0.28 3.85 5.52
N GLU A 27 0.78 3.10 4.54
CA GLU A 27 0.25 1.80 4.16
C GLU A 27 0.37 0.76 5.28
N ASN A 28 1.34 0.90 6.18
CA ASN A 28 1.51 0.01 7.34
C ASN A 28 0.50 0.31 8.43
N LEU A 29 0.13 1.59 8.60
CA LEU A 29 -0.97 1.97 9.50
C LEU A 29 -2.29 1.38 9.00
N VAL A 30 -2.60 1.52 7.71
CA VAL A 30 -3.80 0.93 7.10
C VAL A 30 -3.80 -0.59 7.25
N SER A 31 -2.68 -1.23 6.90
CA SER A 31 -2.53 -2.69 6.99
C SER A 31 -2.71 -3.19 8.43
N GLY A 32 -2.05 -2.55 9.41
CA GLY A 32 -2.15 -2.93 10.81
C GLY A 32 -3.57 -2.76 11.35
N PHE A 33 -4.24 -1.66 11.02
CA PHE A 33 -5.63 -1.42 11.42
C PHE A 33 -6.59 -2.48 10.84
N LEU A 34 -6.55 -2.72 9.53
CA LEU A 34 -7.45 -3.66 8.88
C LEU A 34 -7.23 -5.11 9.33
N SER A 35 -5.98 -5.47 9.64
CA SER A 35 -5.65 -6.82 10.13
C SER A 35 -6.16 -7.02 11.54
N ALA A 36 -5.92 -6.07 12.45
CA ALA A 36 -6.46 -6.11 13.80
C ALA A 36 -8.01 -6.16 13.80
N LEU A 37 -8.65 -5.37 12.93
CA LEU A 37 -10.10 -5.38 12.79
C LEU A 37 -10.63 -6.71 12.21
N SER A 38 -9.91 -7.28 11.24
CA SER A 38 -10.25 -8.59 10.66
C SER A 38 -10.13 -9.70 11.70
N ASP A 39 -9.05 -9.73 12.46
CA ASP A 39 -8.82 -10.72 13.53
C ASP A 39 -9.88 -10.59 14.63
N PHE A 40 -10.18 -9.36 15.05
CA PHE A 40 -11.24 -9.09 16.00
C PHE A 40 -12.61 -9.57 15.50
N GLY A 41 -12.97 -9.22 14.26
CA GLY A 41 -14.22 -9.64 13.63
C GLY A 41 -14.33 -11.16 13.50
N LYS A 42 -13.23 -11.83 13.13
CA LYS A 42 -13.16 -13.29 13.00
C LYS A 42 -13.35 -13.98 14.36
N ASN A 43 -12.72 -13.47 15.41
CA ASN A 43 -12.85 -14.02 16.76
C ASN A 43 -14.28 -13.92 17.32
N ILE A 44 -15.04 -12.90 16.95
CA ILE A 44 -16.41 -12.69 17.42
C ILE A 44 -17.43 -13.46 16.58
N SER A 45 -17.27 -13.44 15.26
CA SER A 45 -18.33 -13.88 14.33
C SER A 45 -17.99 -15.15 13.55
N GLY A 46 -16.74 -15.59 13.56
CA GLY A 46 -16.23 -16.64 12.67
C GLY A 46 -16.17 -16.24 11.19
N LYS A 47 -16.53 -15.00 10.85
CA LYS A 47 -16.58 -14.49 9.47
C LYS A 47 -15.42 -13.55 9.18
N ASP A 48 -15.03 -13.50 7.91
CA ASP A 48 -14.01 -12.57 7.45
C ASP A 48 -14.59 -11.15 7.27
N LEU A 49 -13.73 -10.13 7.41
CA LEU A 49 -14.10 -8.74 7.19
C LEU A 49 -14.35 -8.50 5.69
N GLU A 50 -15.55 -8.05 5.34
CA GLU A 50 -15.93 -7.74 3.96
C GLU A 50 -15.72 -6.26 3.62
N SER A 51 -16.14 -5.34 4.51
CA SER A 51 -15.97 -3.91 4.28
C SER A 51 -15.98 -3.07 5.56
N VAL A 52 -15.40 -1.87 5.46
CA VAL A 52 -15.47 -0.81 6.48
C VAL A 52 -15.93 0.46 5.78
N ILE A 53 -17.07 1.01 6.19
CA ILE A 53 -17.72 2.13 5.48
C ILE A 53 -17.55 3.42 6.29
N PHE A 54 -17.13 4.48 5.60
CA PHE A 54 -16.93 5.84 6.09
C PHE A 54 -17.70 6.82 5.19
N ASP A 55 -18.99 7.03 5.46
CA ASP A 55 -19.85 7.90 4.67
C ASP A 55 -19.75 7.65 3.14
N ASP A 56 -19.10 8.53 2.39
CA ASP A 56 -18.92 8.46 0.94
C ASP A 56 -17.73 7.59 0.49
N LYS A 57 -17.01 6.98 1.43
CA LYS A 57 -15.83 6.13 1.19
C LYS A 57 -15.96 4.79 1.89
N LYS A 58 -15.27 3.77 1.39
CA LYS A 58 -15.20 2.45 2.04
C LYS A 58 -13.90 1.73 1.76
N PHE A 59 -13.48 0.89 2.70
CA PHE A 59 -12.60 -0.23 2.43
C PHE A 59 -13.44 -1.44 2.03
N VAL A 60 -13.05 -2.12 0.97
CA VAL A 60 -13.59 -3.44 0.57
C VAL A 60 -12.44 -4.43 0.62
N SER A 61 -12.64 -5.52 1.35
CA SER A 61 -11.66 -6.57 1.58
C SER A 61 -12.10 -7.84 0.88
N LEU A 62 -11.17 -8.49 0.20
CA LEU A 62 -11.33 -9.81 -0.41
C LEU A 62 -10.28 -10.78 0.17
N PRO A 63 -10.62 -11.45 1.29
CA PRO A 63 -9.72 -12.39 1.95
C PRO A 63 -9.61 -13.72 1.18
N SER A 64 -8.41 -14.29 1.14
CA SER A 64 -8.09 -15.61 0.56
C SER A 64 -7.23 -16.43 1.51
N GLU A 65 -6.80 -17.64 1.14
CA GLU A 65 -6.04 -18.50 2.07
C GLU A 65 -4.74 -17.83 2.58
N HIS A 66 -4.02 -17.11 1.70
CA HIS A 66 -2.69 -16.56 2.03
C HIS A 66 -2.64 -15.03 2.05
N LEU A 67 -3.62 -14.37 1.44
CA LEU A 67 -3.61 -12.93 1.20
C LEU A 67 -4.96 -12.31 1.54
N ILE A 68 -4.95 -10.99 1.67
CA ILE A 68 -6.14 -10.15 1.69
C ILE A 68 -5.92 -9.03 0.68
N VAL A 69 -6.74 -8.97 -0.36
CA VAL A 69 -6.71 -7.84 -1.31
C VAL A 69 -7.72 -6.82 -0.84
N VAL A 70 -7.30 -5.57 -0.69
CA VAL A 70 -8.14 -4.49 -0.17
C VAL A 70 -8.15 -3.32 -1.14
N SER A 71 -9.32 -2.70 -1.32
CA SER A 71 -9.45 -1.42 -2.00
C SER A 71 -10.02 -0.37 -1.06
N TYR A 72 -9.47 0.85 -1.08
CA TYR A 72 -10.14 2.04 -0.57
C TYR A 72 -10.80 2.75 -1.76
N CYS A 73 -12.12 2.90 -1.74
CA CYS A 73 -12.91 3.37 -2.88
C CYS A 73 -14.10 4.25 -2.45
N ASP A 74 -14.80 4.86 -3.41
CA ASP A 74 -16.07 5.52 -3.14
C ASP A 74 -17.13 4.48 -2.79
N THR A 75 -18.07 4.81 -1.91
CA THR A 75 -19.10 3.87 -1.44
C THR A 75 -19.95 3.30 -2.58
N ASN A 76 -20.14 4.07 -3.66
CA ASN A 76 -20.94 3.69 -4.82
C ASN A 76 -20.20 2.79 -5.83
N ASP A 77 -18.89 2.55 -5.70
CA ASP A 77 -18.19 1.65 -6.61
C ASP A 77 -18.38 0.19 -6.20
N ASP A 78 -18.63 -0.67 -7.19
CA ASP A 78 -18.44 -2.10 -7.06
C ASP A 78 -17.04 -2.48 -7.55
N VAL A 79 -16.18 -2.87 -6.61
CA VAL A 79 -14.78 -3.18 -6.86
C VAL A 79 -14.48 -4.66 -6.72
N VAL A 80 -15.47 -5.49 -6.37
CA VAL A 80 -15.24 -6.90 -5.98
C VAL A 80 -14.63 -7.70 -7.12
N ASN A 81 -15.09 -7.49 -8.36
CA ASN A 81 -14.52 -8.18 -9.52
C ASN A 81 -13.09 -7.72 -9.81
N VAL A 82 -12.80 -6.42 -9.69
CA VAL A 82 -11.44 -5.89 -9.81
C VAL A 82 -10.51 -6.52 -8.75
N LEU A 83 -10.97 -6.66 -7.51
CA LEU A 83 -10.18 -7.31 -6.45
C LEU A 83 -9.94 -8.80 -6.74
N LYS A 84 -10.91 -9.50 -7.34
CA LYS A 84 -10.73 -10.90 -7.77
C LYS A 84 -9.67 -11.00 -8.87
N ASP A 85 -9.73 -10.13 -9.88
CA ASP A 85 -8.76 -10.11 -10.97
C ASP A 85 -7.35 -9.81 -10.46
N ILE A 86 -7.22 -8.87 -9.51
CA ILE A 86 -5.94 -8.56 -8.84
C ILE A 86 -5.43 -9.77 -8.06
N ARG A 87 -6.29 -10.41 -7.25
CA ARG A 87 -5.92 -11.60 -6.47
C ARG A 87 -5.43 -12.71 -7.39
N ASP A 88 -6.19 -13.03 -8.43
CA ASP A 88 -5.91 -14.15 -9.32
C ASP A 88 -4.62 -13.91 -10.10
N ALA A 89 -4.42 -12.70 -10.63
CA ALA A 89 -3.16 -12.31 -11.28
C ALA A 89 -1.97 -12.38 -10.31
N PHE A 90 -2.12 -11.87 -9.09
CA PHE A 90 -1.03 -11.86 -8.10
C PHE A 90 -0.66 -13.28 -7.67
N THR A 91 -1.66 -14.12 -7.36
CA THR A 91 -1.45 -15.51 -6.98
C THR A 91 -0.85 -16.32 -8.13
N GLN A 92 -1.24 -16.04 -9.38
CA GLN A 92 -0.63 -16.67 -10.55
C GLN A 92 0.86 -16.30 -10.70
N SER A 93 1.24 -15.06 -10.40
CA SER A 93 2.63 -14.60 -10.48
C SER A 93 3.51 -15.06 -9.32
N TYR A 94 2.99 -15.11 -8.08
CA TYR A 94 3.82 -15.22 -6.88
C TYR A 94 3.44 -16.37 -5.92
N GLY A 95 2.31 -17.04 -6.14
CA GLY A 95 1.85 -18.16 -5.32
C GLY A 95 1.51 -17.79 -3.87
N SER A 96 1.87 -18.66 -2.92
CA SER A 96 1.49 -18.57 -1.50
C SER A 96 2.33 -17.61 -0.63
N LEU A 97 3.34 -16.96 -1.21
CA LEU A 97 4.30 -16.08 -0.52
C LEU A 97 5.05 -16.72 0.66
N GLN A 98 5.05 -18.05 0.84
CA GLN A 98 5.84 -18.69 1.91
C GLN A 98 7.35 -18.46 1.77
N TRP A 99 7.82 -18.21 0.56
CA TRP A 99 9.21 -17.88 0.25
C TRP A 99 9.57 -16.42 0.60
N TRP A 100 8.58 -15.56 0.81
CA TRP A 100 8.78 -14.13 0.96
C TRP A 100 9.11 -13.74 2.41
N ASN A 101 10.24 -13.06 2.59
CA ASN A 101 10.81 -12.67 3.88
C ASN A 101 10.45 -11.24 4.32
N GLY A 102 9.57 -10.55 3.60
CA GLY A 102 9.19 -9.15 3.88
C GLY A 102 9.87 -8.11 3.01
N GLU A 103 10.72 -8.50 2.05
CA GLU A 103 11.34 -7.57 1.11
C GLU A 103 10.31 -6.94 0.15
N ARG A 104 10.03 -5.64 0.30
CA ARG A 104 9.01 -4.92 -0.49
C ARG A 104 9.35 -4.79 -1.99
N GLY A 105 10.62 -4.92 -2.36
CA GLY A 105 11.08 -4.83 -3.76
C GLY A 105 10.61 -5.99 -4.64
N ALA A 106 10.28 -7.13 -4.04
CA ALA A 106 9.99 -8.37 -4.75
C ALA A 106 8.76 -8.32 -5.69
N PHE A 107 7.89 -7.31 -5.53
CA PHE A 107 6.62 -7.22 -6.25
C PHE A 107 6.47 -5.93 -7.09
N GLN A 108 7.54 -5.14 -7.25
CA GLN A 108 7.49 -3.87 -7.98
C GLN A 108 7.02 -4.04 -9.43
N GLU A 109 7.41 -5.14 -10.08
CA GLU A 109 6.99 -5.45 -11.46
C GLU A 109 5.46 -5.59 -11.59
N PHE A 110 4.78 -6.00 -10.51
CA PHE A 110 3.33 -6.18 -10.49
C PHE A 110 2.55 -4.86 -10.48
N LEU A 111 3.20 -3.72 -10.16
CA LEU A 111 2.53 -2.41 -10.17
C LEU A 111 1.98 -2.07 -11.57
N SER A 112 2.70 -2.48 -12.62
CA SER A 112 2.23 -2.31 -14.01
C SER A 112 0.95 -3.11 -14.28
N LYS A 113 0.86 -4.32 -13.73
CA LYS A 113 -0.31 -5.18 -13.85
C LYS A 113 -1.50 -4.68 -13.04
N LEU A 114 -1.26 -4.13 -11.86
CA LEU A 114 -2.31 -3.44 -11.08
C LEU A 114 -2.91 -2.27 -11.87
N ASP A 115 -2.07 -1.44 -12.48
CA ASP A 115 -2.52 -0.30 -13.29
C ASP A 115 -3.34 -0.75 -14.51
N GLU A 116 -2.98 -1.87 -15.15
CA GLU A 116 -3.76 -2.48 -16.23
C GLU A 116 -5.14 -2.94 -15.73
N ILE A 117 -5.20 -3.69 -14.62
CA ILE A 117 -6.45 -4.25 -14.08
C ILE A 117 -7.38 -3.14 -13.58
N VAL A 118 -6.84 -2.12 -12.91
CA VAL A 118 -7.61 -0.96 -12.45
C VAL A 118 -7.98 -0.03 -13.61
N GLY A 119 -7.32 -0.16 -14.77
CA GLY A 119 -7.57 0.64 -15.96
C GLY A 119 -7.05 2.07 -15.88
N ARG A 120 -6.11 2.36 -14.99
CA ARG A 120 -5.49 3.68 -14.85
C ARG A 120 -4.09 3.60 -14.24
N LYS A 121 -3.21 4.52 -14.61
CA LYS A 121 -1.86 4.59 -14.05
C LYS A 121 -1.92 5.06 -12.59
N GLY A 122 -1.29 4.33 -11.69
CA GLY A 122 -1.12 4.76 -10.30
C GLY A 122 -0.22 5.97 -10.21
N LYS A 123 -0.39 6.74 -9.13
CA LYS A 123 0.57 7.78 -8.77
C LYS A 123 1.88 7.08 -8.46
N GLU A 124 2.97 7.59 -9.00
CA GLU A 124 4.29 7.15 -8.55
C GLU A 124 4.34 7.38 -7.04
N GLU A 125 4.64 6.32 -6.28
CA GLU A 125 5.07 6.53 -4.92
C GLU A 125 6.27 7.46 -5.04
N ILE A 126 6.14 8.66 -4.49
CA ILE A 126 7.31 9.42 -4.09
C ILE A 126 7.91 8.51 -3.03
N ASP A 127 8.83 7.65 -3.46
CA ASP A 127 9.55 6.83 -2.53
C ASP A 127 10.36 7.80 -1.69
N TYR A 128 9.81 7.99 -0.52
CA TYR A 128 10.34 8.82 0.53
C TYR A 128 11.74 8.32 0.92
N ARG A 129 12.10 7.05 0.68
CA ARG A 129 13.49 6.57 0.77
C ARG A 129 14.32 7.03 -0.43
N ASN A 130 13.79 7.04 -1.65
CA ASN A 130 14.52 7.52 -2.83
C ASN A 130 15.03 8.95 -2.65
N GLU A 131 14.30 9.87 -2.01
CA GLU A 131 14.79 11.24 -1.82
C GLU A 131 16.00 11.28 -0.85
N THR A 132 15.93 10.52 0.26
CA THR A 132 17.07 10.36 1.18
C THR A 132 18.21 9.54 0.60
N GLU A 133 17.93 8.51 -0.20
CA GLU A 133 18.93 7.70 -0.90
C GLU A 133 19.61 8.50 -2.01
N GLN A 134 18.86 9.36 -2.71
CA GLN A 134 19.37 10.28 -3.71
C GLN A 134 20.26 11.34 -3.04
N ILE A 135 19.85 11.89 -1.89
CA ILE A 135 20.71 12.75 -1.05
C ILE A 135 21.99 11.98 -0.64
N PHE A 136 21.87 10.74 -0.19
CA PHE A 136 23.04 9.92 0.19
C PHE A 136 23.95 9.59 -0.99
N ASN A 137 23.41 9.32 -2.17
CA ASN A 137 24.16 9.02 -3.38
C ASN A 137 24.86 10.27 -3.90
N GLU A 138 24.18 11.42 -3.93
CA GLU A 138 24.79 12.71 -4.25
C GLU A 138 25.91 13.08 -3.27
N LEU A 139 25.75 12.77 -1.98
CA LEU A 139 26.79 12.96 -0.98
C LEU A 139 28.00 12.05 -1.24
N LYS A 140 27.77 10.77 -1.52
CA LYS A 140 28.83 9.79 -1.86
C LYS A 140 29.60 10.17 -3.13
N GLU A 141 28.89 10.72 -4.11
CA GLU A 141 29.47 11.20 -5.37
C GLU A 141 30.13 12.59 -5.24
N GLY A 142 30.07 13.21 -4.06
CA GLY A 142 30.64 14.54 -3.80
C GLY A 142 29.90 15.68 -4.48
N LYS A 143 28.66 15.45 -4.96
CA LYS A 143 27.81 16.45 -5.61
C LYS A 143 27.24 17.46 -4.62
N ILE A 144 27.11 17.08 -3.35
CA ILE A 144 26.61 17.93 -2.26
C ILE A 144 27.52 17.81 -1.03
N SER A 145 27.53 18.83 -0.18
CA SER A 145 28.27 18.77 1.07
C SER A 145 27.51 17.96 2.14
N ALA A 146 28.23 17.49 3.16
CA ALA A 146 27.60 16.85 4.33
C ALA A 146 26.57 17.76 5.02
N LYS A 147 26.80 19.08 5.01
CA LYS A 147 25.87 20.07 5.54
C LYS A 147 24.59 20.13 4.72
N ASP A 148 24.71 20.22 3.39
CA ASP A 148 23.56 20.28 2.48
C ASP A 148 22.73 18.99 2.54
N ALA A 149 23.40 17.83 2.68
CA ALA A 149 22.73 16.55 2.84
C ALA A 149 21.87 16.51 4.12
N VAL A 150 22.41 17.02 5.23
CA VAL A 150 21.68 17.10 6.51
C VAL A 150 20.51 18.08 6.41
N GLU A 151 20.71 19.28 5.87
CA GLU A 151 19.64 20.27 5.71
C GLU A 151 18.49 19.74 4.85
N ARG A 152 18.79 19.16 3.68
CA ARG A 152 17.78 18.55 2.80
C ARG A 152 17.05 17.39 3.45
N THR A 153 17.76 16.56 4.20
CA THR A 153 17.15 15.44 4.94
C THR A 153 16.20 15.94 6.03
N LEU A 154 16.59 16.98 6.77
CA LEU A 154 15.75 17.57 7.82
C LEU A 154 14.51 18.25 7.23
N GLU A 155 14.67 19.09 6.21
CA GLU A 155 13.54 19.73 5.51
C GLU A 155 12.53 18.71 4.99
N TYR A 156 13.04 17.60 4.46
CA TYR A 156 12.25 16.46 4.02
C TYR A 156 11.40 15.87 5.16
N TYR A 157 12.01 15.56 6.31
CA TYR A 157 11.28 15.00 7.46
C TYR A 157 10.28 15.99 8.06
N PHE A 158 10.58 17.29 8.05
CA PHE A 158 9.64 18.32 8.49
C PHE A 158 8.46 18.48 7.52
N LYS A 159 8.67 18.45 6.20
CA LYS A 159 7.55 18.43 5.24
C LYS A 159 6.66 17.20 5.41
N LYS A 160 7.24 16.05 5.75
CA LYS A 160 6.50 14.81 6.03
C LYS A 160 5.58 14.97 7.25
N SER A 161 6.08 15.51 8.37
CA SER A 161 5.27 15.67 9.59
C SER A 161 4.10 16.64 9.42
N TYR A 162 4.26 17.68 8.61
CA TYR A 162 3.18 18.65 8.34
C TYR A 162 2.08 18.14 7.40
N LYS A 163 2.36 17.15 6.53
CA LYS A 163 1.34 16.56 5.64
C LYS A 163 0.50 15.47 6.29
N SER A 164 1.02 14.78 7.31
CA SER A 164 0.27 13.75 8.05
C SER A 164 -0.69 14.32 9.12
N GLY A 165 -0.72 15.64 9.30
CA GLY A 165 -1.52 16.32 10.33
C GLY A 165 -2.71 17.15 9.81
N LYS A 166 -3.15 16.98 8.56
CA LYS A 166 -4.32 17.67 8.00
C LYS A 166 -5.33 16.71 7.39
#